data_AF-A0A947S1E1-F1
#
_entry.id   AF-A0A947S1E1-F1
#
_cell.length_a   1.000
_cell.length_b   1.000
_cell.length_c   1.000
_cell.angle_alpha   90.00
_cell.angle_beta   90.00
_cell.angle_gamma   90.00
#
_symmetry.space_group_name_H-M   'P 1'
#
loop_
_entity.id
_entity.type
_entity.pdbx_description
1 polymer ?
#
loop_
_entity_poly.entity_id
_entity_poly.type
_entity_poly.pdbx_seq_one_letter_code
_entity_poly.pdbx_strand_id
1 'polypeptide(L)'
;MREIIHNSIKLVILVFLLFVLGYVSPKEKEGVAFVYKENETEELQTGSDAPFEIQAKSACVFDMAKDEFIFKKNSDEQLPLASLTKLMTALVSIELLPKTTLVEITKEAILIEGDSDFYIGEMWKLEDLIKVMLISSSNDAAFAIASGFKTNPESNNESEFVELMNSYSNKLKLDRTYFLNSTGLDVSTEIAGAYGSCQDVTKLLKYIFDKYPELLNDTTLESINYKNRAFENTNKLLGKFPVVFGGKTGFSDLAGGNLTVIVDKGLNHPIILTVLGSTFEGRFEDIEILYNKFVK
;
A
#
# COMPACT_ATOMS: atom_id res chain seq x y z
N MET A 1 17.57 -86.65 16.23
CA MET A 1 17.45 -85.60 15.17
C MET A 1 16.42 -84.49 15.49
N ARG A 2 15.92 -84.39 16.74
CA ARG A 2 15.05 -83.26 17.19
C ARG A 2 15.67 -82.37 18.28
N GLU A 3 16.83 -82.72 18.85
CA GLU A 3 17.53 -81.87 19.84
C GLU A 3 18.58 -80.93 19.22
N ILE A 4 19.09 -81.21 18.02
CA ILE A 4 20.08 -80.34 17.36
C ILE A 4 19.41 -79.07 16.78
N ILE A 5 18.12 -79.13 16.43
CA ILE A 5 17.40 -77.99 15.83
C ILE A 5 16.99 -76.95 16.89
N HIS A 6 16.87 -77.33 18.16
CA HIS A 6 16.39 -76.42 19.21
C HIS A 6 17.50 -75.49 19.77
N ASN A 7 18.77 -75.91 19.75
CA ASN A 7 19.90 -75.05 20.13
C ASN A 7 20.37 -74.13 19.01
N SER A 8 20.12 -74.47 17.73
CA SER A 8 20.44 -73.59 16.60
C SER A 8 19.52 -72.38 16.50
N ILE A 9 18.24 -72.52 16.90
CA ILE A 9 17.25 -71.43 16.84
C ILE A 9 17.47 -70.40 17.96
N LYS A 10 17.90 -70.83 19.17
CA LYS A 10 18.22 -69.90 20.27
C LYS A 10 19.48 -69.07 20.01
N LEU A 11 20.47 -69.62 19.29
CA LEU A 11 21.69 -68.88 18.94
C LEU A 11 21.44 -67.83 17.84
N VAL A 12 20.56 -68.12 16.88
CA VAL A 12 20.19 -67.16 15.81
C VAL A 12 19.36 -65.99 16.35
N ILE A 13 18.50 -66.23 17.34
CA ILE A 13 17.69 -65.16 17.96
C ILE A 13 18.54 -64.25 18.87
N LEU A 14 19.58 -64.77 19.53
CA LEU A 14 20.48 -63.95 20.36
C LEU A 14 21.44 -63.09 19.53
N VAL A 15 21.87 -63.56 18.35
CA VAL A 15 22.71 -62.79 17.42
C VAL A 15 21.91 -61.69 16.69
N PHE A 16 20.61 -61.90 16.43
CA PHE A 16 19.76 -60.86 15.83
C PHE A 16 19.40 -59.74 16.81
N LEU A 17 19.24 -60.04 18.10
CA LEU A 17 18.98 -59.03 19.14
C LEU A 17 20.19 -58.12 19.46
N LEU A 18 21.41 -58.59 19.23
CA LEU A 18 22.62 -57.76 19.32
C LEU A 18 22.89 -56.92 18.06
N PHE A 19 22.31 -57.30 16.91
CA PHE A 19 22.42 -56.51 15.67
C PHE A 19 21.41 -55.35 15.59
N VAL A 20 20.31 -55.40 16.35
CA VAL A 20 19.31 -54.32 16.41
C VAL A 20 19.66 -53.24 17.46
N LEU A 21 20.57 -53.51 18.40
CA LEU A 21 21.06 -52.52 19.37
C LEU A 21 22.41 -51.86 18.98
N GLY A 22 23.04 -52.31 17.89
CA GLY A 22 24.40 -51.90 17.51
C GLY A 22 24.53 -50.92 16.34
N TYR A 23 23.44 -50.52 15.70
CA TYR A 23 23.46 -49.62 14.53
C TYR A 23 22.25 -48.70 14.54
N VAL A 24 22.39 -47.53 15.19
CA VAL A 24 22.04 -46.18 14.71
C VAL A 24 22.48 -45.23 15.83
N SER A 25 23.72 -44.75 15.74
CA SER A 25 24.14 -43.52 16.39
C SER A 25 24.81 -42.66 15.31
N PRO A 26 24.05 -41.76 14.65
CA PRO A 26 24.64 -40.65 13.95
C PRO A 26 24.92 -39.55 14.98
N LYS A 27 26.21 -39.22 15.08
CA LYS A 27 26.78 -38.04 15.77
C LYS A 27 25.78 -36.89 15.87
N GLU A 28 25.45 -36.48 17.10
CA GLU A 28 25.03 -35.10 17.36
C GLU A 28 26.17 -34.21 16.88
N LYS A 29 25.99 -33.63 15.70
CA LYS A 29 26.69 -32.39 15.35
C LYS A 29 26.10 -31.34 16.27
N GLU A 30 26.98 -30.64 16.99
CA GLU A 30 26.67 -29.43 17.74
C GLU A 30 25.63 -28.62 16.98
N GLY A 31 24.40 -28.63 17.51
CA GLY A 31 23.41 -27.65 17.14
C GLY A 31 23.94 -26.33 17.65
N VAL A 32 24.62 -25.58 16.79
CA VAL A 32 24.71 -24.13 16.97
C VAL A 32 23.26 -23.67 16.97
N ALA A 33 22.74 -23.38 18.17
CA ALA A 33 21.54 -22.60 18.29
C ALA A 33 21.85 -21.27 17.59
N PHE A 34 21.42 -21.15 16.33
CA PHE A 34 21.26 -19.85 15.72
C PHE A 34 20.12 -19.20 16.48
N VAL A 35 20.48 -18.57 17.60
CA VAL A 35 19.73 -17.45 18.12
C VAL A 35 19.70 -16.46 16.96
N TYR A 36 18.59 -16.45 16.23
CA TYR A 36 18.23 -15.27 15.47
C TYR A 36 18.09 -14.18 16.52
N LYS A 37 19.16 -13.42 16.74
CA LYS A 37 19.01 -12.08 17.27
C LYS A 37 18.10 -11.41 16.25
N GLU A 38 16.89 -11.06 16.67
CA GLU A 38 16.20 -9.94 16.08
C GLU A 38 17.24 -8.81 16.04
N ASN A 39 17.69 -8.49 14.83
CA ASN A 39 18.38 -7.24 14.63
C ASN A 39 17.32 -6.19 14.88
N GLU A 40 17.32 -5.64 16.09
CA GLU A 40 16.76 -4.32 16.37
C GLU A 40 17.19 -3.44 15.20
N THR A 41 16.22 -3.05 14.37
CA THR A 41 16.43 -2.09 13.31
C THR A 41 16.96 -0.83 13.97
N GLU A 42 18.24 -0.54 13.78
CA GLU A 42 18.86 0.71 14.17
C GLU A 42 17.98 1.86 13.63
N GLU A 43 17.38 2.60 14.55
CA GLU A 43 16.79 3.90 14.27
C GLU A 43 17.92 4.78 13.72
N LEU A 44 17.90 5.00 12.40
CA LEU A 44 18.72 6.03 11.76
C LEU A 44 18.24 7.41 12.25
N GLN A 45 18.78 7.85 13.38
CA GLN A 45 18.62 9.20 13.88
C GLN A 45 19.52 10.14 13.08
N THR A 46 18.93 10.88 12.14
CA THR A 46 19.59 12.07 11.58
C THR A 46 18.62 13.26 11.56
N GLY A 47 18.82 14.21 12.48
CA GLY A 47 18.22 15.55 12.45
C GLY A 47 17.50 16.02 13.73
N SER A 48 18.16 16.89 14.50
CA SER A 48 17.67 17.67 15.67
C SER A 48 17.14 16.85 16.87
N ASP A 49 17.82 16.95 18.02
CA ASP A 49 17.55 16.21 19.27
C ASP A 49 16.32 16.69 20.07
N ALA A 50 15.49 17.57 19.52
CA ALA A 50 14.22 17.92 20.17
C ALA A 50 13.18 16.83 19.91
N PRO A 51 12.62 16.17 20.95
CA PRO A 51 11.53 15.23 20.77
C PRO A 51 10.36 15.95 20.12
N PHE A 52 9.80 15.32 19.09
CA PHE A 52 8.56 15.75 18.44
C PHE A 52 7.59 14.57 18.48
N GLU A 53 6.30 14.87 18.64
CA GLU A 53 5.26 13.85 18.70
C GLU A 53 4.35 13.99 17.49
N ILE A 54 3.95 12.85 16.93
CA ILE A 54 2.96 12.74 15.86
C ILE A 54 1.91 11.70 16.26
N GLN A 55 0.66 11.95 15.90
CA GLN A 55 -0.49 11.11 16.22
C GLN A 55 -0.50 9.81 15.39
N ALA A 56 0.00 9.87 14.15
CA ALA A 56 0.08 8.73 13.25
C ALA A 56 0.75 7.50 13.88
N LYS A 57 0.16 6.32 13.66
CA LYS A 57 0.73 5.02 14.06
C LYS A 57 2.03 4.71 13.32
N SER A 58 2.06 5.04 12.03
CA SER A 58 3.23 4.86 11.16
C SER A 58 3.53 6.12 10.37
N ALA A 59 4.81 6.44 10.20
CA ALA A 59 5.26 7.60 9.44
C ALA A 59 6.65 7.40 8.86
N CYS A 60 6.94 8.10 7.76
CA CYS A 60 8.24 8.04 7.11
C CYS A 60 8.47 9.27 6.24
N VAL A 61 9.74 9.67 6.13
CA VAL A 61 10.21 10.75 5.25
C VAL A 61 11.25 10.19 4.32
N PHE A 62 11.07 10.41 3.02
CA PHE A 62 11.94 9.89 1.97
C PHE A 62 12.54 11.02 1.15
N ASP A 63 13.86 11.05 1.10
CA ASP A 63 14.63 11.96 0.27
C ASP A 63 14.80 11.35 -1.13
N MET A 64 14.06 11.88 -2.11
CA MET A 64 14.06 11.32 -3.47
C MET A 64 15.37 11.54 -4.21
N ALA A 65 16.11 12.60 -3.90
CA ALA A 65 17.40 12.88 -4.55
C ALA A 65 18.49 11.91 -4.08
N LYS A 66 18.40 11.47 -2.82
CA LYS A 66 19.33 10.50 -2.22
C LYS A 66 18.85 9.05 -2.32
N ASP A 67 17.59 8.84 -2.70
CA ASP A 67 16.93 7.54 -2.73
C ASP A 67 16.96 6.83 -1.35
N GLU A 68 16.77 7.60 -0.27
CA GLU A 68 16.87 7.10 1.11
C GLU A 68 15.74 7.59 2.02
N PHE A 69 15.35 6.75 2.98
CA PHE A 69 14.48 7.18 4.08
C PHE A 69 15.31 7.90 5.14
N ILE A 70 14.98 9.15 5.42
CA ILE A 70 15.66 9.99 6.44
C ILE A 70 14.92 9.99 7.79
N PHE A 71 13.69 9.48 7.82
CA PHE A 71 12.94 9.23 9.05
C PHE A 71 12.00 8.03 8.87
N LYS A 72 11.84 7.23 9.93
CA LYS A 72 10.92 6.08 10.00
C LYS A 72 10.35 5.96 11.41
N LYS A 73 9.03 5.78 11.52
CA LYS A 73 8.28 5.37 12.71
C LYS A 73 7.36 4.23 12.29
N ASN A 74 7.58 3.02 12.81
CA ASN A 74 6.80 1.82 12.46
C ASN A 74 6.56 1.66 10.95
N SER A 75 7.55 2.01 10.12
CA SER A 75 7.31 2.29 8.69
C SER A 75 6.95 1.04 7.87
N ASP A 76 7.22 -0.15 8.42
CA ASP A 76 6.93 -1.46 7.82
C ASP A 76 5.65 -2.11 8.39
N GLU A 77 4.98 -1.45 9.34
CA GLU A 77 3.72 -1.90 9.90
C GLU A 77 2.63 -1.89 8.81
N GLN A 78 1.89 -2.99 8.71
CA GLN A 78 0.79 -3.11 7.75
C GLN A 78 -0.47 -2.49 8.36
N LEU A 79 -0.95 -1.41 7.74
CA LEU A 79 -2.10 -0.64 8.17
C LEU A 79 -3.12 -0.49 7.04
N PRO A 80 -4.42 -0.29 7.36
CA PRO A 80 -5.42 0.05 6.36
C PRO A 80 -5.07 1.34 5.61
N LEU A 81 -5.22 1.33 4.28
CA LEU A 81 -4.79 2.44 3.43
C LEU A 81 -5.88 3.48 3.16
N ALA A 82 -7.15 3.12 3.33
CA ALA A 82 -8.28 3.92 2.85
C ALA A 82 -8.03 4.39 1.40
N SER A 83 -8.36 5.64 1.08
CA SER A 83 -8.25 6.17 -0.29
C SER A 83 -6.82 6.36 -0.83
N LEU A 84 -5.75 6.06 -0.07
CA LEU A 84 -4.41 5.95 -0.68
C LEU A 84 -4.37 4.82 -1.73
N THR A 85 -5.28 3.86 -1.62
CA THR A 85 -5.58 2.82 -2.62
C THR A 85 -5.69 3.37 -4.04
N LYS A 86 -6.29 4.55 -4.20
CA LYS A 86 -6.55 5.16 -5.51
C LYS A 86 -5.28 5.52 -6.29
N LEU A 87 -4.11 5.61 -5.62
CA LEU A 87 -2.82 5.72 -6.30
C LEU A 87 -2.54 4.48 -7.15
N MET A 88 -2.80 3.28 -6.63
CA MET A 88 -2.66 2.03 -7.39
C MET A 88 -3.73 1.92 -8.47
N THR A 89 -4.98 2.30 -8.16
CA THR A 89 -6.07 2.33 -9.15
C THR A 89 -5.71 3.21 -10.35
N ALA A 90 -5.21 4.43 -10.10
CA ALA A 90 -4.75 5.32 -11.17
C ALA A 90 -3.60 4.72 -11.99
N LEU A 91 -2.59 4.19 -11.32
CA LEU A 91 -1.43 3.57 -11.96
C LEU A 91 -1.83 2.42 -12.88
N VAL A 92 -2.58 1.44 -12.36
CA VAL A 92 -3.03 0.27 -13.13
C VAL A 92 -3.87 0.71 -14.32
N SER A 93 -4.73 1.70 -14.14
CA SER A 93 -5.60 2.20 -15.22
C SER A 93 -4.82 2.75 -16.41
N ILE A 94 -3.82 3.59 -16.18
CA ILE A 94 -3.04 4.20 -17.27
C ILE A 94 -2.05 3.23 -17.92
N GLU A 95 -1.64 2.19 -17.21
CA GLU A 95 -0.77 1.13 -17.75
C GLU A 95 -1.55 0.17 -18.67
N LEU A 96 -2.85 0.01 -18.42
CA LEU A 96 -3.69 -0.94 -19.15
C LEU A 96 -4.52 -0.31 -20.27
N LEU A 97 -4.94 0.94 -20.12
CA LEU A 97 -5.90 1.58 -21.02
C LEU A 97 -5.36 2.88 -21.60
N PRO A 98 -5.67 3.19 -22.87
CA PRO A 98 -5.45 4.52 -23.41
C PRO A 98 -6.17 5.58 -22.57
N LYS A 99 -5.51 6.71 -22.33
CA LYS A 99 -6.06 7.88 -21.60
C LYS A 99 -7.40 8.38 -22.16
N THR A 100 -7.63 8.18 -23.46
CA THR A 100 -8.84 8.56 -24.18
C THR A 100 -9.99 7.55 -24.08
N THR A 101 -9.79 6.42 -23.40
CA THR A 101 -10.83 5.40 -23.21
C THR A 101 -12.04 6.03 -22.54
N LEU A 102 -13.24 5.74 -23.06
CA LEU A 102 -14.48 6.22 -22.46
C LEU A 102 -14.95 5.22 -21.39
N VAL A 103 -15.08 5.71 -20.16
CA VAL A 103 -15.64 5.00 -19.01
C VAL A 103 -17.07 5.48 -18.80
N GLU A 104 -18.00 4.54 -18.72
CA GLU A 104 -19.40 4.81 -18.39
C GLU A 104 -19.57 4.82 -16.88
N ILE A 105 -20.26 5.83 -16.34
CA ILE A 105 -20.70 5.82 -14.95
C ILE A 105 -21.93 4.92 -14.84
N THR A 106 -21.76 3.75 -14.22
CA THR A 106 -22.83 2.78 -14.04
C THR A 106 -23.71 3.13 -12.84
N LYS A 107 -24.87 2.47 -12.73
CA LYS A 107 -25.72 2.59 -11.55
C LYS A 107 -25.01 2.07 -10.30
N GLU A 108 -24.23 1.00 -10.46
CA GLU A 108 -23.48 0.36 -9.39
C GLU A 108 -22.42 1.32 -8.83
N ALA A 109 -21.73 2.07 -9.70
CA ALA A 109 -20.70 3.02 -9.30
C ALA A 109 -21.22 4.08 -8.32
N ILE A 110 -22.39 4.66 -8.57
CA ILE A 110 -22.94 5.74 -7.73
C ILE A 110 -23.65 5.25 -6.46
N LEU A 111 -23.95 3.95 -6.38
CA LEU A 111 -24.65 3.35 -5.22
C LEU A 111 -23.71 2.86 -4.13
N ILE A 112 -22.39 2.97 -4.32
CA ILE A 112 -21.38 2.51 -3.36
C ILE A 112 -21.51 3.26 -2.03
N GLU A 113 -21.64 4.58 -2.10
CA GLU A 113 -21.88 5.43 -0.93
C GLU A 113 -23.27 6.10 -0.96
N GLY A 114 -23.89 6.21 -2.14
CA GLY A 114 -25.26 6.71 -2.32
C GLY A 114 -25.38 8.22 -2.52
N ASP A 115 -24.35 9.00 -2.20
CA ASP A 115 -24.19 10.40 -2.63
C ASP A 115 -23.15 10.46 -3.75
N SER A 116 -23.46 11.16 -4.85
CA SER A 116 -22.65 11.11 -6.07
C SER A 116 -22.69 12.42 -6.84
N ASP A 117 -21.50 12.87 -7.26
CA ASP A 117 -21.33 14.00 -8.18
C ASP A 117 -21.57 13.61 -9.65
N PHE A 118 -21.88 12.35 -9.94
CA PHE A 118 -22.04 11.82 -11.30
C PHE A 118 -23.48 11.43 -11.63
N TYR A 119 -23.78 11.34 -12.93
CA TYR A 119 -25.06 10.81 -13.40
C TYR A 119 -24.87 9.45 -14.09
N ILE A 120 -25.84 8.55 -13.93
CA ILE A 120 -25.83 7.25 -14.59
C ILE A 120 -25.81 7.42 -16.11
N GLY A 121 -24.97 6.64 -16.79
CA GLY A 121 -24.79 6.66 -18.24
C GLY A 121 -23.88 7.78 -18.75
N GLU A 122 -23.30 8.59 -17.85
CA GLU A 122 -22.30 9.56 -18.26
C GLU A 122 -21.04 8.88 -18.78
N MET A 123 -20.58 9.31 -19.97
CA MET A 123 -19.30 8.89 -20.51
C MET A 123 -18.21 9.89 -20.11
N TRP A 124 -17.11 9.39 -19.56
CA TRP A 124 -15.95 10.17 -19.15
C TRP A 124 -14.70 9.63 -19.84
N LYS A 125 -13.79 10.51 -20.27
CA LYS A 125 -12.46 10.05 -20.63
C LYS A 125 -11.77 9.55 -19.37
N LEU A 126 -11.03 8.45 -19.48
CA LEU A 126 -10.29 7.85 -18.39
C LEU A 126 -9.37 8.87 -17.71
N GLU A 127 -8.64 9.67 -18.48
CA GLU A 127 -7.76 10.72 -17.93
C GLU A 127 -8.49 11.73 -17.05
N ASP A 128 -9.68 12.18 -17.45
CA ASP A 128 -10.47 13.16 -16.71
C ASP A 128 -11.06 12.52 -15.45
N LEU A 129 -11.52 11.28 -15.55
CA LEU A 129 -12.07 10.54 -14.42
C LEU A 129 -11.00 10.20 -13.38
N ILE A 130 -9.77 9.88 -13.79
CA ILE A 130 -8.64 9.68 -12.87
C ILE A 130 -8.29 10.97 -12.13
N LYS A 131 -8.28 12.12 -12.81
CA LYS A 131 -8.03 13.42 -12.18
C LYS A 131 -9.05 13.73 -11.10
N VAL A 132 -10.34 13.55 -11.41
CA VAL A 132 -11.43 13.68 -10.43
C VAL A 132 -11.25 12.70 -9.27
N MET A 133 -10.97 11.42 -9.56
CA MET A 133 -10.73 10.39 -8.54
C MET A 133 -9.61 10.78 -7.56
N LEU A 134 -8.49 11.30 -8.06
CA LEU A 134 -7.33 11.61 -7.22
C LEU A 134 -7.52 12.89 -6.40
N ILE A 135 -8.09 13.95 -7.00
CA ILE A 135 -8.26 15.24 -6.32
C ILE A 135 -9.35 15.20 -5.24
N SER A 136 -10.55 14.72 -5.57
CA SER A 136 -11.71 14.69 -4.67
C SER A 136 -11.83 13.38 -3.91
N SER A 137 -10.97 12.41 -4.22
CA SER A 137 -11.02 11.08 -3.60
C SER A 137 -12.28 10.28 -3.94
N SER A 138 -12.95 10.58 -5.07
CA SER A 138 -14.22 9.96 -5.45
C SER A 138 -14.14 8.42 -5.54
N ASN A 139 -15.02 7.75 -4.78
CA ASN A 139 -15.19 6.30 -4.81
C ASN A 139 -15.92 5.84 -6.07
N ASP A 140 -16.93 6.58 -6.51
CA ASP A 140 -17.67 6.32 -7.76
C ASP A 140 -16.73 6.29 -8.96
N ALA A 141 -15.81 7.25 -9.06
CA ALA A 141 -14.84 7.31 -10.14
C ALA A 141 -13.90 6.10 -10.11
N ALA A 142 -13.39 5.73 -8.93
CA ALA A 142 -12.50 4.57 -8.77
C ALA A 142 -13.19 3.27 -9.18
N PHE A 143 -14.41 3.05 -8.71
CA PHE A 143 -15.16 1.85 -9.06
C PHE A 143 -15.63 1.86 -10.51
N ALA A 144 -16.05 3.00 -11.08
CA ALA A 144 -16.44 3.07 -12.48
C ALA A 144 -15.27 2.72 -13.40
N ILE A 145 -14.06 3.17 -13.06
CA ILE A 145 -12.83 2.81 -13.78
C ILE A 145 -12.59 1.29 -13.72
N ALA A 146 -12.63 0.72 -12.52
CA ALA A 146 -12.28 -0.68 -12.30
C ALA A 146 -13.37 -1.67 -12.74
N SER A 147 -14.65 -1.35 -12.57
CA SER A 147 -15.78 -2.14 -13.12
C SER A 147 -15.99 -1.93 -14.63
N GLY A 148 -15.59 -0.77 -15.16
CA GLY A 148 -15.61 -0.45 -16.60
C GLY A 148 -14.44 -1.08 -17.37
N PHE A 149 -13.45 -1.63 -16.68
CA PHE A 149 -12.34 -2.39 -17.24
C PHE A 149 -12.84 -3.69 -17.86
N LYS A 150 -13.15 -3.69 -19.16
CA LYS A 150 -13.67 -4.86 -19.87
C LYS A 150 -12.54 -5.64 -20.53
N THR A 151 -12.06 -6.71 -19.89
CA THR A 151 -11.24 -7.72 -20.59
C THR A 151 -12.13 -8.82 -21.19
N ASN A 152 -13.23 -9.16 -20.51
CA ASN A 152 -14.21 -10.14 -20.92
C ASN A 152 -15.64 -9.64 -20.57
N PRO A 153 -16.60 -9.66 -21.51
CA PRO A 153 -17.98 -9.26 -21.23
C PRO A 153 -18.71 -10.09 -20.16
N GLU A 154 -18.23 -11.29 -19.86
CA GLU A 154 -18.87 -12.23 -18.92
C GLU A 154 -18.23 -12.25 -17.52
N SER A 155 -17.18 -11.47 -17.26
CA SER A 155 -16.45 -11.51 -15.99
C SER A 155 -16.83 -10.41 -15.01
N ASN A 156 -16.49 -10.64 -13.74
CA ASN A 156 -16.56 -9.59 -12.71
C ASN A 156 -15.33 -8.68 -12.83
N ASN A 157 -15.44 -7.66 -13.67
CA ASN A 157 -14.37 -6.73 -14.03
C ASN A 157 -13.68 -6.09 -12.81
N GLU A 158 -14.43 -5.74 -11.76
CA GLU A 158 -13.84 -5.14 -10.54
C GLU A 158 -12.87 -6.12 -9.87
N SER A 159 -13.27 -7.40 -9.74
CA SER A 159 -12.41 -8.41 -9.13
C SER A 159 -11.15 -8.66 -9.97
N GLU A 160 -11.28 -8.71 -11.30
CA GLU A 160 -10.12 -8.83 -12.20
C GLU A 160 -9.19 -7.61 -12.09
N PHE A 161 -9.76 -6.41 -11.98
CA PHE A 161 -8.98 -5.19 -11.80
C PHE A 161 -8.20 -5.22 -10.47
N VAL A 162 -8.83 -5.69 -9.38
CA VAL A 162 -8.16 -5.85 -8.07
C VAL A 162 -7.05 -6.89 -8.13
N GLU A 163 -7.21 -7.99 -8.87
CA GLU A 163 -6.13 -8.95 -9.11
C GLU A 163 -4.94 -8.29 -9.81
N LEU A 164 -5.20 -7.40 -10.78
CA LEU A 164 -4.16 -6.63 -11.44
C LEU A 164 -3.49 -5.64 -10.49
N MET A 165 -4.24 -4.95 -9.62
CA MET A 165 -3.65 -4.10 -8.57
C MET A 165 -2.68 -4.87 -7.68
N ASN A 166 -3.04 -6.09 -7.27
CA ASN A 166 -2.16 -6.97 -6.48
C ASN A 166 -0.98 -7.52 -7.31
N SER A 167 -1.15 -7.75 -8.61
CA SER A 167 -0.03 -8.10 -9.48
C SER A 167 0.97 -6.94 -9.62
N TYR A 168 0.49 -5.70 -9.67
CA TYR A 168 1.34 -4.51 -9.72
C TYR A 168 2.05 -4.25 -8.39
N SER A 169 1.40 -4.45 -7.24
CA SER A 169 2.08 -4.35 -5.94
C SER A 169 3.26 -5.33 -5.85
N ASN A 170 3.08 -6.57 -6.29
CA ASN A 170 4.15 -7.57 -6.38
C ASN A 170 5.27 -7.17 -7.35
N LYS A 171 4.91 -6.69 -8.56
CA LYS A 171 5.88 -6.21 -9.57
C LYS A 171 6.75 -5.07 -9.04
N LEU A 172 6.16 -4.20 -8.22
CA LEU A 172 6.82 -3.05 -7.59
C LEU A 172 7.50 -3.39 -6.25
N LYS A 173 7.42 -4.65 -5.79
CA LYS A 173 7.97 -5.10 -4.50
C LYS A 173 7.42 -4.31 -3.31
N LEU A 174 6.11 -4.10 -3.33
CA LEU A 174 5.35 -3.50 -2.22
C LEU A 174 4.90 -4.63 -1.28
N ASP A 175 5.87 -5.20 -0.56
CA ASP A 175 5.74 -6.49 0.15
C ASP A 175 4.71 -6.50 1.29
N ARG A 176 4.26 -5.32 1.75
CA ARG A 176 3.22 -5.17 2.76
C ARG A 176 1.89 -4.72 2.18
N THR A 177 1.76 -4.64 0.85
CA THR A 177 0.59 -4.06 0.19
C THR A 177 -0.29 -5.08 -0.51
N TYR A 178 -1.58 -5.07 -0.18
CA TYR A 178 -2.62 -5.79 -0.93
C TYR A 178 -3.95 -5.03 -0.93
N PHE A 179 -4.78 -5.33 -1.94
CA PHE A 179 -6.04 -4.65 -2.21
C PHE A 179 -7.19 -5.67 -2.25
N LEU A 180 -8.33 -5.29 -1.69
CA LEU A 180 -9.60 -6.01 -1.75
C LEU A 180 -10.64 -5.28 -2.63
N ASN A 181 -10.46 -3.98 -2.89
CA ASN A 181 -11.26 -3.18 -3.82
C ASN A 181 -10.42 -2.03 -4.42
N SER A 182 -10.94 -1.40 -5.47
CA SER A 182 -10.32 -0.25 -6.15
C SER A 182 -10.45 1.09 -5.41
N THR A 183 -11.34 1.18 -4.43
CA THR A 183 -11.73 2.44 -3.78
C THR A 183 -10.94 2.68 -2.49
N GLY A 184 -10.60 1.62 -1.77
CA GLY A 184 -10.09 1.63 -0.41
C GLY A 184 -11.16 1.70 0.68
N LEU A 185 -12.45 1.61 0.32
CA LEU A 185 -13.55 1.58 1.29
C LEU A 185 -13.48 0.34 2.17
N ASP A 186 -13.86 0.48 3.44
CA ASP A 186 -13.95 -0.65 4.36
C ASP A 186 -15.01 -1.65 3.85
N VAL A 187 -14.64 -2.92 3.77
CA VAL A 187 -15.51 -4.01 3.31
C VAL A 187 -16.50 -4.40 4.41
N SER A 188 -16.08 -4.26 5.67
CA SER A 188 -16.90 -4.44 6.87
C SER A 188 -16.35 -3.59 8.01
N THR A 189 -16.97 -3.65 9.19
CA THR A 189 -16.47 -2.99 10.41
C THR A 189 -15.15 -3.55 10.93
N GLU A 190 -14.59 -4.60 10.31
CA GLU A 190 -13.35 -5.27 10.73
C GLU A 190 -12.34 -5.44 9.58
N ILE A 191 -12.80 -5.33 8.33
CA ILE A 191 -12.00 -5.59 7.13
C ILE A 191 -11.94 -4.31 6.28
N ALA A 192 -10.74 -3.77 6.11
CA ALA A 192 -10.50 -2.61 5.27
C ALA A 192 -10.38 -2.99 3.78
N GLY A 193 -10.63 -2.04 2.88
CA GLY A 193 -10.54 -2.27 1.43
C GLY A 193 -9.12 -2.48 0.89
N ALA A 194 -8.11 -2.05 1.64
CA ALA A 194 -6.71 -2.24 1.26
C ALA A 194 -5.80 -2.05 2.48
N TYR A 195 -4.63 -2.70 2.41
CA TYR A 195 -3.61 -2.66 3.45
C TYR A 195 -2.25 -2.39 2.82
N GLY A 196 -1.36 -1.74 3.57
CA GLY A 196 -0.02 -1.36 3.11
C GLY A 196 0.83 -0.81 4.25
N SER A 197 2.10 -0.53 3.96
CA SER A 197 3.01 0.12 4.90
C SER A 197 3.35 1.54 4.46
N CYS A 198 3.89 2.35 5.38
CA CYS A 198 4.36 3.69 5.04
C CYS A 198 5.43 3.65 3.95
N GLN A 199 6.35 2.69 4.03
CA GLN A 199 7.40 2.52 3.02
C GLN A 199 6.80 2.20 1.66
N ASP A 200 5.83 1.29 1.59
CA ASP A 200 5.29 0.84 0.30
C ASP A 200 4.42 1.91 -0.36
N VAL A 201 3.62 2.65 0.41
CA VAL A 201 2.91 3.83 -0.08
C VAL A 201 3.90 4.86 -0.64
N THR A 202 5.00 5.09 0.07
CA THR A 202 6.04 6.05 -0.35
C THR A 202 6.73 5.60 -1.65
N LYS A 203 7.07 4.30 -1.77
CA LYS A 203 7.62 3.73 -3.01
C LYS A 203 6.63 3.84 -4.18
N LEU A 204 5.34 3.58 -3.94
CA LEU A 204 4.29 3.70 -4.95
C LEU A 204 4.17 5.14 -5.44
N LEU A 205 4.11 6.11 -4.53
CA LEU A 205 4.02 7.52 -4.88
C LEU A 205 5.26 7.99 -5.64
N LYS A 206 6.46 7.58 -5.19
CA LYS A 206 7.71 7.84 -5.91
C LYS A 206 7.68 7.29 -7.34
N TYR A 207 7.24 6.03 -7.51
CA TYR A 207 7.14 5.41 -8.83
C TYR A 207 6.19 6.17 -9.75
N ILE A 208 5.03 6.58 -9.24
CA ILE A 208 4.06 7.39 -9.99
C ILE A 208 4.69 8.73 -10.37
N PHE A 209 5.36 9.42 -9.45
CA PHE A 209 6.02 10.69 -9.75
C PHE A 209 7.11 10.56 -10.81
N ASP A 210 7.94 9.52 -10.74
CA ASP A 210 9.07 9.31 -11.66
C ASP A 210 8.61 8.89 -13.08
N LYS A 211 7.48 8.18 -13.20
CA LYS A 211 7.02 7.56 -14.46
C LYS A 211 5.83 8.27 -15.09
N TYR A 212 4.92 8.74 -14.26
CA TYR A 212 3.62 9.29 -14.65
C TYR A 212 3.28 10.54 -13.83
N PRO A 213 4.17 11.56 -13.79
CA PRO A 213 3.96 12.76 -12.98
C PRO A 213 2.65 13.48 -13.31
N GLU A 214 2.13 13.32 -14.54
CA GLU A 214 0.86 13.88 -14.96
C GLU A 214 -0.35 13.39 -14.16
N LEU A 215 -0.24 12.22 -13.49
CA LEU A 215 -1.28 11.74 -12.57
C LEU A 215 -1.41 12.62 -11.34
N LEU A 216 -0.34 13.32 -10.95
CA LEU A 216 -0.26 14.10 -9.72
C LEU A 216 -0.52 15.60 -9.93
N ASN A 217 -0.40 16.09 -11.17
CA ASN A 217 -0.52 17.52 -11.48
C ASN A 217 -1.80 18.16 -10.91
N ASP A 218 -2.97 17.56 -11.12
CA ASP A 218 -4.22 18.16 -10.66
C ASP A 218 -4.39 18.04 -9.13
N THR A 219 -3.63 17.15 -8.47
CA THR A 219 -3.63 17.01 -7.00
C THR A 219 -2.92 18.18 -6.29
N THR A 220 -2.28 19.10 -7.04
CA THR A 220 -1.68 20.32 -6.50
C THR A 220 -2.62 21.53 -6.57
N LEU A 221 -3.79 21.39 -7.19
CA LEU A 221 -4.80 22.45 -7.33
C LEU A 221 -5.81 22.37 -6.19
N GLU A 222 -6.32 23.52 -5.75
CA GLU A 222 -7.38 23.57 -4.71
C GLU A 222 -8.67 22.92 -5.18
N SER A 223 -9.00 23.07 -6.47
CA SER A 223 -10.12 22.39 -7.11
C SER A 223 -9.94 22.31 -8.63
N ILE A 224 -10.72 21.43 -9.26
CA ILE A 224 -10.86 21.35 -10.72
C ILE A 224 -12.33 21.45 -11.11
N ASN A 225 -12.58 21.91 -12.34
CA ASN A 225 -13.93 21.99 -12.90
C ASN A 225 -14.05 21.07 -14.12
N TYR A 226 -14.96 20.09 -14.04
CA TYR A 226 -15.30 19.20 -15.16
C TYR A 226 -16.80 19.09 -15.30
N LYS A 227 -17.30 19.15 -16.55
CA LYS A 227 -18.75 19.07 -16.85
C LYS A 227 -19.63 19.98 -15.98
N ASN A 228 -19.18 21.23 -15.77
CA ASN A 228 -19.83 22.25 -14.93
C ASN A 228 -19.99 21.86 -13.45
N ARG A 229 -19.16 20.95 -12.95
CA ARG A 229 -19.08 20.55 -11.55
C ARG A 229 -17.69 20.84 -11.01
N ALA A 230 -17.63 21.37 -9.80
CA ALA A 230 -16.39 21.63 -9.08
C ALA A 230 -16.04 20.42 -8.20
N PHE A 231 -14.81 19.97 -8.30
CA PHE A 231 -14.26 18.88 -7.49
C PHE A 231 -13.14 19.45 -6.63
N GLU A 232 -13.43 19.57 -5.34
CA GLU A 232 -12.51 20.15 -4.36
C GLU A 232 -11.42 19.16 -3.95
N ASN A 233 -10.22 19.67 -3.71
CA ASN A 233 -9.12 18.86 -3.26
C ASN A 233 -9.27 18.51 -1.78
N THR A 234 -9.14 17.23 -1.49
CA THR A 234 -9.19 16.73 -0.12
C THR A 234 -7.94 17.11 0.72
N ASN A 235 -6.84 17.50 0.07
CA ASN A 235 -5.61 17.91 0.74
C ASN A 235 -5.66 19.37 1.21
N LYS A 236 -5.86 19.57 2.51
CA LYS A 236 -5.91 20.90 3.14
C LYS A 236 -4.55 21.59 3.33
N LEU A 237 -3.45 20.95 2.91
CA LEU A 237 -2.09 21.53 3.02
C LEU A 237 -1.66 22.30 1.77
N LEU A 238 -2.51 22.37 0.74
CA LEU A 238 -2.24 23.22 -0.41
C LEU A 238 -2.12 24.68 0.04
N GLY A 239 -1.12 25.38 -0.51
CA GLY A 239 -0.78 26.75 -0.11
C GLY A 239 -0.04 26.88 1.23
N LYS A 240 0.05 25.83 2.05
CA LYS A 240 0.84 25.85 3.30
C LYS A 240 2.31 25.55 3.10
N PHE A 241 2.64 24.75 2.08
CA PHE A 241 4.02 24.49 1.67
C PHE A 241 4.36 25.30 0.41
N PRO A 242 5.61 25.80 0.26
CA PRO A 242 5.98 26.63 -0.88
C PRO A 242 5.72 25.96 -2.23
N VAL A 243 6.03 24.66 -2.31
CA VAL A 243 5.79 23.84 -3.50
C VAL A 243 5.34 22.45 -3.06
N VAL A 244 4.21 22.00 -3.62
CA VAL A 244 3.69 20.64 -3.51
C VAL A 244 3.67 20.06 -4.91
N PHE A 245 4.31 18.91 -5.10
CA PHE A 245 4.35 18.21 -6.39
C PHE A 245 3.19 17.21 -6.56
N GLY A 246 2.48 16.89 -5.47
CA GLY A 246 1.26 16.10 -5.48
C GLY A 246 1.11 15.25 -4.23
N GLY A 247 0.01 14.49 -4.16
CA GLY A 247 -0.22 13.60 -3.03
C GLY A 247 -1.61 12.97 -3.04
N LYS A 248 -1.93 12.26 -1.96
CA LYS A 248 -3.25 11.66 -1.76
C LYS A 248 -3.57 11.57 -0.27
N THR A 249 -4.81 11.90 0.06
CA THR A 249 -5.41 11.70 1.39
C THR A 249 -6.14 10.36 1.47
N GLY A 250 -6.31 9.84 2.67
CA GLY A 250 -7.18 8.70 2.94
C GLY A 250 -7.84 8.80 4.30
N PHE A 251 -9.13 8.44 4.37
CA PHE A 251 -9.85 8.25 5.62
C PHE A 251 -10.81 7.08 5.51
N SER A 252 -10.86 6.25 6.55
CA SER A 252 -11.96 5.33 6.84
C SER A 252 -12.01 5.08 8.34
N ASP A 253 -13.05 4.42 8.83
CA ASP A 253 -13.19 4.12 10.26
C ASP A 253 -12.06 3.20 10.73
N LEU A 254 -11.67 2.21 9.90
CA LEU A 254 -10.57 1.31 10.22
C LEU A 254 -9.19 1.93 10.03
N ALA A 255 -9.02 2.80 9.02
CA ALA A 255 -7.73 3.39 8.70
C ALA A 255 -7.37 4.58 9.58
N GLY A 256 -8.36 5.32 10.08
CA GLY A 256 -8.12 6.68 10.55
C GLY A 256 -7.61 7.58 9.41
N GLY A 257 -6.83 8.59 9.75
CA GLY A 257 -6.28 9.55 8.79
C GLY A 257 -4.94 9.14 8.20
N ASN A 258 -4.91 8.98 6.87
CA ASN A 258 -3.72 8.73 6.08
C ASN A 258 -3.44 9.91 5.14
N LEU A 259 -2.16 10.21 4.91
CA LEU A 259 -1.73 11.22 3.94
C LEU A 259 -0.33 10.89 3.42
N THR A 260 -0.16 10.97 2.10
CA THR A 260 1.17 10.98 1.46
C THR A 260 1.26 12.18 0.53
N VAL A 261 2.34 12.95 0.62
CA VAL A 261 2.57 14.16 -0.18
C VAL A 261 4.03 14.27 -0.60
N ILE A 262 4.25 14.84 -1.77
CA ILE A 262 5.57 15.23 -2.27
C ILE A 262 5.70 16.75 -2.16
N VAL A 263 6.73 17.22 -1.48
CA VAL A 263 7.01 18.65 -1.26
C VAL A 263 8.42 18.99 -1.73
N ASP A 264 8.68 20.25 -2.07
CA ASP A 264 10.04 20.71 -2.38
C ASP A 264 10.76 21.15 -1.09
N LYS A 265 11.96 20.60 -0.85
CA LYS A 265 12.91 21.10 0.15
C LYS A 265 13.63 22.38 -0.30
N GLY A 266 13.50 22.72 -1.58
CA GLY A 266 14.12 23.87 -2.21
C GLY A 266 15.13 23.43 -3.28
N LEU A 267 15.32 24.28 -4.28
CA LEU A 267 16.17 23.98 -5.45
C LEU A 267 15.74 22.71 -6.19
N ASN A 268 14.44 22.41 -6.22
CA ASN A 268 13.88 21.22 -6.87
C ASN A 268 14.42 19.91 -6.27
N HIS A 269 14.40 19.85 -4.93
CA HIS A 269 14.76 18.69 -4.12
C HIS A 269 13.48 18.08 -3.51
N PRO A 270 12.81 17.16 -4.23
CA PRO A 270 11.55 16.57 -3.77
C PRO A 270 11.76 15.63 -2.57
N ILE A 271 10.89 15.78 -1.57
CA ILE A 271 10.80 14.94 -0.37
C ILE A 271 9.38 14.37 -0.29
N ILE A 272 9.27 13.07 -0.01
CA ILE A 272 7.98 12.43 0.26
C ILE A 272 7.76 12.35 1.78
N LEU A 273 6.61 12.84 2.23
CA LEU A 273 6.14 12.73 3.61
C LEU A 273 4.91 11.82 3.61
N THR A 274 4.96 10.74 4.38
CA THR A 274 3.84 9.78 4.47
C THR A 274 3.51 9.51 5.94
N VAL A 275 2.22 9.54 6.27
CA VAL A 275 1.66 9.17 7.58
C VAL A 275 0.46 8.25 7.40
N LEU A 276 0.38 7.23 8.25
CA LEU A 276 -0.72 6.26 8.29
C LEU A 276 -1.27 6.11 9.71
N GLY A 277 -2.59 5.95 9.84
CA GLY A 277 -3.23 5.66 11.12
C GLY A 277 -3.30 6.85 12.08
N SER A 278 -3.40 8.08 11.57
CA SER A 278 -3.63 9.28 12.39
C SER A 278 -5.13 9.52 12.64
N THR A 279 -5.51 10.67 13.17
CA THR A 279 -6.90 11.14 13.18
C THR A 279 -7.25 11.87 11.88
N PHE A 280 -8.54 12.15 11.64
CA PHE A 280 -9.00 12.84 10.41
C PHE A 280 -8.29 14.19 10.20
N GLU A 281 -8.15 15.02 11.24
CA GLU A 281 -7.40 16.27 11.15
C GLU A 281 -5.91 16.07 11.46
N GLY A 282 -5.58 15.15 12.38
CA GLY A 282 -4.20 14.93 12.84
C GLY A 282 -3.23 14.54 11.74
N ARG A 283 -3.67 13.86 10.66
CA ARG A 283 -2.80 13.54 9.52
C ARG A 283 -2.17 14.79 8.87
N PHE A 284 -2.85 15.93 8.91
CA PHE A 284 -2.35 17.17 8.34
C PHE A 284 -1.32 17.81 9.27
N GLU A 285 -1.62 17.84 10.58
CA GLU A 285 -0.70 18.31 11.63
C GLU A 285 0.58 17.47 11.66
N ASP A 286 0.46 16.15 11.57
CA ASP A 286 1.59 15.23 11.54
C ASP A 286 2.52 15.52 10.34
N ILE A 287 1.96 15.76 9.15
CA ILE A 287 2.75 16.13 7.96
C ILE A 287 3.40 17.50 8.13
N GLU A 288 2.72 18.49 8.72
CA GLU A 288 3.32 19.80 9.03
C GLU A 288 4.49 19.68 10.02
N ILE A 289 4.37 18.81 11.04
CA ILE A 289 5.44 18.55 12.00
C ILE A 289 6.64 17.90 11.29
N LEU A 290 6.41 16.88 10.45
CA LEU A 290 7.47 16.22 9.67
C LEU A 290 8.13 17.20 8.68
N TYR A 291 7.34 18.03 8.01
CA TYR A 291 7.84 19.08 7.12
C TYR A 291 8.77 20.04 7.86
N ASN A 292 8.33 20.59 9.00
CA ASN A 292 9.12 21.54 9.78
C ASN A 292 10.40 20.92 10.36
N LYS A 293 10.43 19.59 10.57
CA LYS A 293 11.56 18.89 11.17
C LYS A 293 12.62 18.47 10.14
N PHE A 294 12.18 17.99 8.96
CA PHE A 294 13.06 17.30 8.01
C PHE A 294 13.23 18.04 6.68
N VAL A 295 12.28 18.92 6.33
CA VAL A 295 12.26 19.63 5.05
C VAL A 295 12.75 21.07 5.22
N LYS A 296 12.19 21.81 6.18
CA LYS A 296 12.59 23.18 6.51
C LYS A 296 13.96 23.25 7.18
#